data_AF-A0A7X8MAF4-F1
#
_entry.id   AF-A0A7X8MAF4-F1
#
_cell.length_a   1.000
_cell.length_b   1.000
_cell.length_c   1.000
_cell.angle_alpha   90.00
_cell.angle_beta   90.00
_cell.angle_gamma   90.00
#
_symmetry.space_group_name_H-M   'P 1'
#
loop_
_entity.id
_entity.type
_entity.pdbx_description
1 polymer ?
#
loop_
_entity_poly.entity_id
_entity_poly.type
_entity_poly.pdbx_seq_one_letter_code
_entity_poly.pdbx_strand_id
1 'polypeptide(L)'
;STVDKDGTLVVNGQRRFILGTYHNPGELGELLELAQNGINLVRCGADARSLDQAKTAGLFAWVNTGANLDLSENTTERKQNLLAMAAALKDHPALAVWEAPDEALWNLYYPNLEKQLHRSDLTEAQLDSLLTDLEQNSRRLADGLQKGLAVLRQADPQRPVWFNHAPRNSVAQLTRFSTLADIIGCDIYPVRLGHNGHSDLIDKNLSCVGAYTDRMQASGPNKPVWMVLQAFSWDQLTTKKPEEMDPQ
;
A
#
# COMPACT_ATOMS: atom_id res chain seq x y z
N SER A 1 -12.34 -11.06 9.52
CA SER A 1 -11.31 -11.84 8.81
C SER A 1 -10.05 -11.92 9.67
N THR A 2 -9.15 -12.85 9.38
CA THR A 2 -7.85 -13.05 10.04
C THR A 2 -6.82 -13.58 9.03
N VAL A 3 -5.54 -13.63 9.41
CA VAL A 3 -4.49 -14.33 8.66
C VAL A 3 -4.18 -15.65 9.37
N ASP A 4 -4.22 -16.77 8.65
CA ASP A 4 -3.87 -18.09 9.19
C ASP A 4 -2.33 -18.27 9.28
N LYS A 5 -1.86 -19.34 9.93
CA LYS A 5 -0.43 -19.60 10.19
C LYS A 5 0.44 -19.71 8.93
N ASP A 6 -0.15 -20.05 7.80
CA ASP A 6 0.52 -20.14 6.50
C ASP A 6 0.36 -18.87 5.65
N GLY A 7 -0.17 -17.79 6.23
CA GLY A 7 -0.39 -16.52 5.55
C GLY A 7 -1.70 -16.43 4.78
N THR A 8 -2.51 -17.48 4.71
CA THR A 8 -3.78 -17.43 3.97
C THR A 8 -4.80 -16.54 4.68
N LEU A 9 -5.47 -15.66 3.93
CA LEU A 9 -6.56 -14.86 4.48
C LEU A 9 -7.78 -15.74 4.76
N VAL A 10 -8.34 -15.63 5.95
CA VAL A 10 -9.60 -16.26 6.35
C VAL A 10 -10.66 -15.19 6.47
N VAL A 11 -11.71 -15.28 5.65
CA VAL A 11 -12.86 -14.37 5.67
C VAL A 11 -14.11 -15.19 5.93
N ASN A 12 -14.89 -14.80 6.95
CA ASN A 12 -16.10 -15.51 7.38
C ASN A 12 -15.87 -17.02 7.62
N GLY A 13 -14.73 -17.35 8.26
CA GLY A 13 -14.35 -18.73 8.57
C GLY A 13 -13.87 -19.56 7.36
N GLN A 14 -13.79 -18.97 6.17
CA GLN A 14 -13.34 -19.65 4.96
C GLN A 14 -12.01 -19.09 4.46
N ARG A 15 -11.11 -19.99 4.07
CA ARG A 15 -9.83 -19.62 3.44
C ARG A 15 -10.08 -19.05 2.04
N ARG A 16 -9.41 -17.95 1.72
CA ARG A 16 -9.56 -17.22 0.47
C ARG A 16 -8.20 -16.93 -0.16
N PHE A 17 -8.07 -17.30 -1.43
CA PHE A 17 -7.04 -16.72 -2.29
C PHE A 17 -7.56 -15.37 -2.79
N ILE A 18 -6.79 -14.31 -2.60
CA ILE A 18 -7.24 -12.95 -2.91
C ILE A 18 -6.83 -12.59 -4.31
N LEU A 19 -7.82 -12.19 -5.10
CA LEU A 19 -7.64 -11.53 -6.39
C LEU A 19 -8.39 -10.21 -6.30
N GLY A 20 -7.63 -9.12 -6.14
CA GLY A 20 -8.19 -7.81 -5.84
C GLY A 20 -7.91 -6.75 -6.89
N THR A 21 -8.61 -5.63 -6.81
CA THR A 21 -8.37 -4.45 -7.65
C THR A 21 -8.48 -3.15 -6.86
N TYR A 22 -7.54 -2.23 -7.10
CA TYR A 22 -7.60 -0.86 -6.57
C TYR A 22 -8.70 -0.03 -7.21
N HIS A 23 -9.22 -0.47 -8.35
CA HIS A 23 -10.32 0.19 -9.02
C HIS A 23 -11.59 0.08 -8.17
N ASN A 24 -12.10 1.22 -7.73
CA ASN A 24 -13.43 1.33 -7.13
C ASN A 24 -14.35 2.08 -8.10
N PRO A 25 -15.15 1.37 -8.91
CA PRO A 25 -15.97 2.01 -9.93
C PRO A 25 -17.09 2.89 -9.36
N GLY A 26 -17.45 2.74 -8.07
CA GLY A 26 -18.55 3.50 -7.43
C GLY A 26 -19.96 3.07 -7.87
N GLU A 27 -20.07 2.38 -8.99
CA GLU A 27 -21.32 1.84 -9.55
C GLU A 27 -21.47 0.33 -9.28
N LEU A 28 -22.66 -0.09 -8.87
CA LEU A 28 -22.94 -1.48 -8.52
C LEU A 28 -22.79 -2.43 -9.72
N GLY A 29 -23.15 -1.98 -10.93
CA GLY A 29 -23.06 -2.79 -12.15
C GLY A 29 -21.63 -3.25 -12.43
N GLU A 30 -20.66 -2.36 -12.28
CA GLU A 30 -19.23 -2.66 -12.49
C GLU A 30 -18.68 -3.56 -11.37
N LEU A 31 -19.12 -3.37 -10.12
CA LEU A 31 -18.77 -4.29 -9.03
C LEU A 31 -19.29 -5.72 -9.28
N LEU A 32 -20.50 -5.86 -9.83
CA LEU A 32 -21.05 -7.15 -10.23
C LEU A 32 -20.22 -7.79 -11.35
N GLU A 33 -19.79 -7.00 -12.34
CA GLU A 33 -18.93 -7.48 -13.42
C GLU A 33 -17.57 -7.95 -12.89
N LEU A 34 -16.93 -7.20 -11.99
CA LEU A 34 -15.69 -7.62 -11.32
C LEU A 34 -15.87 -8.96 -10.60
N ALA A 35 -16.96 -9.11 -9.82
CA ALA A 35 -17.27 -10.35 -9.11
C ALA A 35 -17.48 -11.54 -10.07
N GLN A 36 -18.20 -11.32 -11.17
CA GLN A 36 -18.42 -12.34 -12.21
C GLN A 36 -17.12 -12.77 -12.89
N ASN A 37 -16.12 -11.89 -12.96
CA ASN A 37 -14.80 -12.17 -13.53
C ASN A 37 -13.78 -12.69 -12.48
N GLY A 38 -14.24 -13.07 -11.29
CA GLY A 38 -13.41 -13.74 -10.29
C GLY A 38 -12.64 -12.81 -9.35
N ILE A 39 -12.78 -11.49 -9.48
CA ILE A 39 -12.31 -10.56 -8.45
C ILE A 39 -13.12 -10.80 -7.18
N ASN A 40 -12.46 -10.83 -6.03
CA ASN A 40 -13.11 -11.06 -4.75
C ASN A 40 -12.78 -10.03 -3.68
N LEU A 41 -11.93 -9.04 -3.98
CA LEU A 41 -11.54 -7.97 -3.08
C LEU A 41 -11.44 -6.64 -3.83
N VAL A 42 -12.09 -5.58 -3.33
CA VAL A 42 -12.04 -4.23 -3.94
C VAL A 42 -11.66 -3.15 -2.94
N ARG A 43 -11.00 -2.10 -3.42
CA ARG A 43 -10.75 -0.91 -2.62
C ARG A 43 -12.07 -0.18 -2.40
N CYS A 44 -12.42 0.17 -1.18
CA CYS A 44 -13.62 0.96 -0.89
C CYS A 44 -13.28 2.32 -0.26
N GLY A 45 -14.22 3.27 -0.39
CA GLY A 45 -14.23 4.46 0.45
C GLY A 45 -14.45 4.08 1.91
N ALA A 46 -14.02 4.97 2.83
CA ALA A 46 -14.20 4.80 4.26
C ALA A 46 -15.63 5.17 4.71
N ASP A 47 -16.63 4.59 4.06
CA ASP A 47 -18.05 4.86 4.29
C ASP A 47 -18.91 3.59 4.13
N ALA A 48 -20.05 3.55 4.83
CA ALA A 48 -20.92 2.38 4.85
C ALA A 48 -21.53 2.08 3.47
N ARG A 49 -21.85 3.11 2.67
CA ARG A 49 -22.50 2.94 1.36
C ARG A 49 -21.58 2.19 0.39
N SER A 50 -20.30 2.54 0.35
CA SER A 50 -19.30 1.83 -0.46
C SER A 50 -19.21 0.35 -0.07
N LEU A 51 -19.22 0.04 1.23
CA LEU A 51 -19.15 -1.34 1.71
C LEU A 51 -20.45 -2.11 1.46
N ASP A 52 -21.61 -1.45 1.55
CA ASP A 52 -22.91 -2.04 1.20
C ASP A 52 -22.94 -2.45 -0.28
N GLN A 53 -22.43 -1.60 -1.18
CA GLN A 53 -22.35 -1.94 -2.61
C GLN A 53 -21.43 -3.15 -2.85
N ALA A 54 -20.25 -3.20 -2.22
CA ALA A 54 -19.36 -4.35 -2.31
C ALA A 54 -20.05 -5.62 -1.80
N LYS A 55 -20.75 -5.53 -0.66
CA LYS A 55 -21.55 -6.63 -0.10
C LYS A 55 -22.63 -7.11 -1.07
N THR A 56 -23.39 -6.19 -1.67
CA THR A 56 -24.43 -6.52 -2.65
C THR A 56 -23.87 -7.23 -3.86
N ALA A 57 -22.67 -6.87 -4.31
CA ALA A 57 -21.97 -7.54 -5.39
C ALA A 57 -21.32 -8.89 -4.99
N GLY A 58 -21.34 -9.26 -3.70
CA GLY A 58 -20.68 -10.47 -3.20
C GLY A 58 -19.16 -10.34 -3.04
N LEU A 59 -18.63 -9.11 -3.03
CA LEU A 59 -17.21 -8.80 -2.90
C LEU A 59 -16.82 -8.53 -1.44
N PHE A 60 -15.56 -8.83 -1.12
CA PHE A 60 -14.91 -8.26 0.06
C PHE A 60 -14.32 -6.90 -0.28
N ALA A 61 -14.05 -6.11 0.76
CA ALA A 61 -13.48 -4.77 0.63
C ALA A 61 -12.28 -4.56 1.54
N TRP A 62 -11.34 -3.72 1.12
CA TRP A 62 -10.41 -3.08 2.04
C TRP A 62 -10.64 -1.57 2.09
N VAL A 63 -10.31 -0.98 3.24
CA VAL A 63 -10.41 0.46 3.46
C VAL A 63 -9.07 0.99 3.93
N ASN A 64 -8.57 2.02 3.25
CA ASN A 64 -7.36 2.71 3.64
C ASN A 64 -7.63 3.65 4.82
N THR A 65 -6.84 3.55 5.88
CA THR A 65 -6.97 4.40 7.08
C THR A 65 -6.55 5.85 6.82
N GLY A 66 -5.82 6.08 5.72
CA GLY A 66 -5.15 7.32 5.39
C GLY A 66 -4.18 7.74 6.49
N ALA A 67 -3.89 9.04 6.54
CA ALA A 67 -3.00 9.62 7.54
C ALA A 67 -3.45 9.38 9.00
N ASN A 68 -4.71 9.01 9.25
CA ASN A 68 -5.24 8.83 10.61
C ASN A 68 -4.57 7.70 11.40
N LEU A 69 -3.92 6.75 10.72
CA LEU A 69 -3.15 5.69 11.39
C LEU A 69 -1.79 6.19 11.91
N ASP A 70 -1.21 7.24 11.33
CA ASP A 70 0.03 7.82 11.81
C ASP A 70 -0.24 8.82 12.93
N LEU A 71 0.04 8.43 14.17
CA LEU A 71 -0.14 9.29 15.34
C LEU A 71 1.13 10.07 15.73
N SER A 72 2.13 10.15 14.86
CA SER A 72 3.34 10.95 15.11
C SER A 72 3.11 12.47 15.01
N GLU A 73 2.04 12.88 14.32
CA GLU A 73 1.59 14.27 14.16
C GLU A 73 0.07 14.33 14.33
N ASN A 74 -0.46 15.52 14.66
CA ASN A 74 -1.92 15.74 14.82
C ASN A 74 -2.61 14.66 15.66
N THR A 75 -1.92 14.17 16.69
CA THR A 75 -2.21 12.90 17.39
C THR A 75 -3.66 12.84 17.89
N THR A 76 -4.14 13.92 18.52
CA THR A 76 -5.50 13.96 19.10
C THR A 76 -6.58 13.82 18.02
N GLU A 77 -6.48 14.62 16.95
CA GLU A 77 -7.43 14.62 15.84
C GLU A 77 -7.40 13.29 15.07
N ARG A 78 -6.20 12.84 14.65
CA ARG A 78 -6.04 11.59 13.91
C ARG A 78 -6.53 10.38 14.71
N LYS A 79 -6.27 10.35 16.02
CA LYS A 79 -6.81 9.30 16.91
C LYS A 79 -8.34 9.32 16.95
N GLN A 80 -8.96 10.49 17.07
CA GLN A 80 -10.42 10.62 17.07
C GLN A 80 -11.01 10.14 15.74
N ASN A 81 -10.43 10.57 14.62
CA ASN A 81 -10.86 10.17 13.28
C ASN A 81 -10.69 8.66 13.04
N LEU A 82 -9.58 8.07 13.48
CA LEU A 82 -9.32 6.63 13.36
C LEU A 82 -10.36 5.82 14.16
N LEU A 83 -10.67 6.25 15.39
CA LEU A 83 -11.68 5.59 16.23
C LEU A 83 -13.08 5.72 15.63
N ALA A 84 -13.44 6.89 15.09
CA ALA A 84 -14.71 7.11 14.42
C ALA A 84 -14.84 6.23 13.16
N MET A 85 -13.79 6.14 12.34
CA MET A 85 -13.72 5.27 11.17
C MET A 85 -13.87 3.79 11.56
N ALA A 86 -13.12 3.33 12.56
CA ALA A 86 -13.21 1.95 13.03
C ALA A 86 -14.60 1.63 13.59
N ALA A 87 -15.17 2.52 14.41
CA ALA A 87 -16.51 2.34 14.96
C ALA A 87 -17.59 2.26 13.88
N ALA A 88 -17.45 3.03 12.80
CA ALA A 88 -18.43 3.04 11.70
C ALA A 88 -18.37 1.78 10.82
N LEU A 89 -17.19 1.18 10.63
CA LEU A 89 -16.98 0.19 9.56
C LEU A 89 -16.62 -1.22 10.06
N LYS A 90 -16.10 -1.37 11.29
CA LYS A 90 -15.58 -2.65 11.76
C LYS A 90 -16.60 -3.78 11.69
N ASP A 91 -17.85 -3.53 12.03
CA ASP A 91 -18.87 -4.60 12.07
C ASP A 91 -19.47 -4.88 10.69
N HIS A 92 -19.02 -4.18 9.65
CA HIS A 92 -19.52 -4.37 8.30
C HIS A 92 -19.01 -5.68 7.69
N PRO A 93 -19.89 -6.57 7.19
CA PRO A 93 -19.53 -7.93 6.75
C PRO A 93 -18.66 -7.96 5.48
N ALA A 94 -18.69 -6.91 4.65
CA ALA A 94 -17.82 -6.81 3.48
C ALA A 94 -16.39 -6.35 3.82
N LEU A 95 -16.17 -5.68 4.95
CA LEU A 95 -14.82 -5.24 5.30
C LEU A 95 -13.94 -6.47 5.59
N ALA A 96 -12.84 -6.63 4.88
CA ALA A 96 -11.92 -7.75 5.06
C ALA A 96 -10.54 -7.32 5.56
N VAL A 97 -10.06 -6.12 5.20
CA VAL A 97 -8.71 -5.67 5.55
C VAL A 97 -8.71 -4.17 5.76
N TRP A 98 -7.93 -3.70 6.73
CA TRP A 98 -7.53 -2.29 6.81
C TRP A 98 -6.22 -2.12 6.05
N GLU A 99 -6.08 -1.07 5.26
CA GLU A 99 -4.80 -0.71 4.65
C GLU A 99 -4.22 0.47 5.42
N ALA A 100 -2.93 0.40 5.75
CA ALA A 100 -2.16 1.50 6.31
C ALA A 100 -2.05 2.67 5.30
N PRO A 101 -1.47 3.83 5.65
CA PRO A 101 -1.23 4.87 4.65
C PRO A 101 -0.47 4.27 3.46
N ASP A 102 -1.03 4.45 2.26
CA ASP A 102 -0.46 3.91 1.04
C ASP A 102 0.96 4.46 0.83
N GLU A 103 1.86 3.57 0.40
CA GLU A 103 3.29 3.83 0.21
C GLU A 103 3.91 4.77 1.27
N ALA A 104 3.68 4.52 2.57
CA ALA A 104 4.06 5.45 3.65
C ALA A 104 5.53 5.93 3.60
N LEU A 105 6.45 5.04 3.20
CA LEU A 105 7.86 5.37 2.98
C LEU A 105 8.08 6.23 1.73
N TRP A 106 7.37 6.00 0.63
CA TRP A 106 7.45 6.87 -0.55
C TRP A 106 7.06 8.30 -0.18
N ASN A 107 5.94 8.46 0.52
CA ASN A 107 5.44 9.77 0.94
C ASN A 107 6.40 10.54 1.86
N LEU A 108 7.21 9.82 2.65
CA LEU A 108 8.23 10.43 3.48
C LEU A 108 9.47 10.85 2.68
N TYR A 109 9.95 9.99 1.78
CA TYR A 109 11.21 10.20 1.09
C TYR A 109 11.01 11.02 -0.20
N TYR A 110 10.20 10.56 -1.14
CA TYR A 110 10.36 10.91 -2.54
C TYR A 110 9.81 12.25 -3.04
N PRO A 111 8.74 12.86 -2.49
CA PRO A 111 8.28 14.17 -2.98
C PRO A 111 9.40 15.24 -2.98
N ASN A 112 10.38 15.09 -2.10
CA ASN A 112 11.48 16.04 -1.92
C ASN A 112 12.89 15.44 -2.06
N LEU A 113 13.08 14.14 -1.82
CA LEU A 113 14.42 13.55 -1.77
C LEU A 113 15.14 13.52 -3.10
N GLU A 114 14.46 13.18 -4.19
CA GLU A 114 15.09 13.14 -5.53
C GLU A 114 15.60 14.54 -5.90
N LYS A 115 14.80 15.58 -5.65
CA LYS A 115 15.22 16.98 -5.83
C LYS A 115 16.36 17.40 -4.91
N GLN A 116 16.41 16.88 -3.69
CA GLN A 116 17.43 17.21 -2.70
C GLN A 116 18.77 16.50 -3.00
N LEU A 117 18.75 15.20 -3.31
CA LEU A 117 19.96 14.41 -3.60
C LEU A 117 20.59 14.74 -4.94
N HIS A 118 19.80 15.17 -5.94
CA HIS A 118 20.34 15.57 -7.23
C HIS A 118 20.87 17.01 -7.25
N ARG A 119 20.90 17.70 -6.10
CA ARG A 119 21.60 18.98 -6.06
C ARG A 119 23.10 18.77 -6.04
N SER A 120 23.79 19.30 -7.05
CA SER A 120 25.24 19.19 -7.22
C SER A 120 26.05 20.09 -6.28
N ASP A 121 25.40 20.87 -5.41
CA ASP A 121 26.01 21.86 -4.51
C ASP A 121 26.09 21.42 -3.04
N LEU A 122 25.65 20.21 -2.71
CA LEU A 122 25.69 19.71 -1.33
C LEU A 122 27.12 19.27 -0.94
N THR A 123 27.54 19.68 0.25
CA THR A 123 28.75 19.14 0.88
C THR A 123 28.47 17.76 1.49
N GLU A 124 29.51 16.96 1.74
CA GLU A 124 29.39 15.65 2.39
C GLU A 124 28.64 15.75 3.74
N ALA A 125 28.96 16.75 4.55
CA ALA A 125 28.29 16.97 5.83
C ALA A 125 26.78 17.28 5.69
N GLN A 126 26.39 17.98 4.62
CA GLN A 126 24.98 18.25 4.34
C GLN A 126 24.25 16.99 3.86
N LEU A 127 24.92 16.15 3.07
CA LEU A 127 24.39 14.86 2.64
C LEU A 127 24.19 13.93 3.84
N ASP A 128 25.17 13.84 4.75
CA ASP A 128 25.08 13.03 5.97
C ASP A 128 23.94 13.49 6.88
N SER A 129 23.77 14.81 7.02
CA SER A 129 22.64 15.38 7.78
C SER A 129 21.30 15.00 7.15
N LEU A 130 21.17 15.09 5.82
CA LEU A 130 19.94 14.71 5.12
C LEU A 130 19.61 13.23 5.34
N LEU A 131 20.58 12.34 5.20
CA LEU A 131 20.40 10.91 5.43
C LEU A 131 19.99 10.62 6.88
N THR A 132 20.59 11.31 7.83
CA THR A 132 20.24 11.23 9.25
C THR A 132 18.80 11.65 9.51
N ASP A 133 18.37 12.78 8.93
CA ASP A 133 17.00 13.30 9.09
C ASP A 133 15.96 12.34 8.49
N LEU A 134 16.26 11.75 7.33
CA LEU A 134 15.39 10.74 6.71
C LEU A 134 15.24 9.50 7.59
N GLU A 135 16.33 9.02 8.16
CA GLU A 135 16.28 7.88 9.08
C GLU A 135 15.48 8.20 10.34
N GLN A 136 15.69 9.39 10.93
CA GLN A 136 14.93 9.84 12.10
C GLN A 136 13.43 9.97 11.79
N ASN A 137 13.08 10.55 10.65
CA ASN A 137 11.69 10.67 10.23
C ASN A 137 11.06 9.30 9.95
N SER A 138 11.80 8.35 9.39
CA SER A 138 11.32 6.98 9.17
C SER A 138 11.00 6.27 10.48
N ARG A 139 11.87 6.45 11.50
CA ARG A 139 11.63 5.93 12.86
C ARG A 139 10.40 6.59 13.49
N ARG A 140 10.30 7.92 13.42
CA ARG A 140 9.16 8.69 13.93
C ARG A 140 7.83 8.24 13.31
N LEU A 141 7.81 8.03 12.00
CA LEU A 141 6.64 7.52 11.28
C LEU A 141 6.27 6.10 11.75
N ALA A 142 7.23 5.18 11.84
CA ALA A 142 6.98 3.83 12.34
C ALA A 142 6.41 3.84 13.78
N ASP A 143 6.95 4.67 14.66
CA ASP A 143 6.44 4.84 16.04
C ASP A 143 5.01 5.41 16.05
N GLY A 144 4.71 6.36 15.14
CA GLY A 144 3.38 6.91 14.94
C GLY A 144 2.37 5.86 14.49
N LEU A 145 2.74 5.05 13.49
CA LEU A 145 1.93 3.94 12.97
C LEU A 145 1.72 2.86 14.04
N GLN A 146 2.74 2.53 14.83
CA GLN A 146 2.61 1.57 15.93
C GLN A 146 1.58 2.05 16.96
N LYS A 147 1.61 3.34 17.33
CA LYS A 147 0.62 3.93 18.23
C LYS A 147 -0.78 3.92 17.64
N GLY A 148 -0.95 4.24 16.36
CA GLY A 148 -2.25 4.18 15.69
C GLY A 148 -2.79 2.77 15.57
N LEU A 149 -1.94 1.79 15.25
CA LEU A 149 -2.29 0.37 15.25
C LEU A 149 -2.75 -0.07 16.64
N ALA A 150 -2.07 0.33 17.71
CA ALA A 150 -2.53 0.02 19.07
C ALA A 150 -3.94 0.55 19.35
N VAL A 151 -4.28 1.75 18.85
CA VAL A 151 -5.64 2.31 18.94
C VAL A 151 -6.63 1.52 18.06
N LEU A 152 -6.29 1.25 16.81
CA LEU A 152 -7.14 0.50 15.88
C LEU A 152 -7.47 -0.90 16.42
N ARG A 153 -6.47 -1.58 16.99
CA ARG A 153 -6.60 -2.92 17.59
C ARG A 153 -7.47 -2.96 18.84
N GLN A 154 -7.56 -1.85 19.59
CA GLN A 154 -8.52 -1.77 20.69
C GLN A 154 -9.97 -1.75 20.16
N ALA A 155 -10.20 -1.15 18.99
CA ALA A 155 -11.52 -1.05 18.38
C ALA A 155 -11.90 -2.29 17.55
N ASP A 156 -10.95 -2.83 16.78
CA ASP A 156 -11.09 -3.96 15.86
C ASP A 156 -9.86 -4.89 15.97
N PRO A 157 -9.81 -5.79 16.96
CA PRO A 157 -8.60 -6.53 17.32
C PRO A 157 -8.15 -7.55 16.26
N GLN A 158 -9.09 -8.14 15.52
CA GLN A 158 -8.81 -9.29 14.66
C GLN A 158 -8.55 -8.92 13.20
N ARG A 159 -9.02 -7.76 12.71
CA ARG A 159 -8.93 -7.41 11.28
C ARG A 159 -7.48 -7.31 10.82
N PRO A 160 -7.08 -8.00 9.75
CA PRO A 160 -5.75 -7.84 9.19
C PRO A 160 -5.49 -6.40 8.75
N VAL A 161 -4.27 -5.93 8.96
CA VAL A 161 -3.78 -4.65 8.44
C VAL A 161 -2.71 -4.92 7.38
N TRP A 162 -2.94 -4.39 6.19
CA TRP A 162 -2.04 -4.49 5.05
C TRP A 162 -1.21 -3.22 4.90
N PHE A 163 0.10 -3.39 4.68
CA PHE A 163 1.02 -2.33 4.32
C PHE A 163 1.47 -2.54 2.87
N ASN A 164 1.04 -1.64 1.99
CA ASN A 164 1.50 -1.59 0.60
C ASN A 164 2.69 -0.61 0.48
N HIS A 165 3.71 -1.00 -0.28
CA HIS A 165 4.96 -0.25 -0.41
C HIS A 165 5.34 -0.02 -1.87
N ALA A 166 5.87 1.16 -2.18
CA ALA A 166 6.54 1.42 -3.45
C ALA A 166 7.65 0.39 -3.74
N PRO A 167 8.03 0.16 -5.01
CA PRO A 167 9.09 -0.78 -5.41
C PRO A 167 10.49 -0.24 -5.12
N ARG A 168 10.75 0.03 -3.85
CA ARG A 168 11.93 0.73 -3.36
C ARG A 168 12.31 0.29 -1.96
N ASN A 169 13.32 0.98 -1.43
CA ASN A 169 13.84 0.85 -0.08
C ASN A 169 14.61 -0.46 0.15
N SER A 170 15.55 -0.37 1.08
CA SER A 170 16.30 -1.55 1.54
C SER A 170 15.40 -2.48 2.36
N VAL A 171 15.76 -3.77 2.40
CA VAL A 171 15.09 -4.74 3.28
C VAL A 171 15.06 -4.25 4.73
N ALA A 172 16.15 -3.67 5.24
CA ALA A 172 16.23 -3.16 6.61
C ALA A 172 15.20 -2.03 6.88
N GLN A 173 15.00 -1.13 5.92
CA GLN A 173 13.96 -0.10 6.02
C GLN A 173 12.56 -0.73 6.01
N LEU A 174 12.30 -1.65 5.08
CA LEU A 174 11.01 -2.34 4.96
C LEU A 174 10.69 -3.19 6.20
N THR A 175 11.69 -3.84 6.81
CA THR A 175 11.50 -4.69 8.01
C THR A 175 10.86 -3.94 9.15
N ARG A 176 11.22 -2.66 9.36
CA ARG A 176 10.64 -1.82 10.42
C ARG A 176 9.12 -1.66 10.29
N PHE A 177 8.61 -1.62 9.06
CA PHE A 177 7.18 -1.48 8.79
C PHE A 177 6.50 -2.86 8.66
N SER A 178 7.23 -3.84 8.12
CA SER A 178 6.75 -5.22 8.01
C SER A 178 6.41 -5.82 9.38
N THR A 179 7.13 -5.46 10.44
CA THR A 179 6.82 -5.90 11.81
C THR A 179 5.48 -5.38 12.33
N LEU A 180 4.96 -4.29 11.76
CA LEU A 180 3.69 -3.65 12.14
C LEU A 180 2.48 -4.20 11.37
N ALA A 181 2.72 -4.81 10.20
CA ALA A 181 1.68 -5.28 9.29
C ALA A 181 1.30 -6.74 9.54
N ASP A 182 0.10 -7.17 9.18
CA ASP A 182 -0.22 -8.62 9.08
C ASP A 182 0.03 -9.14 7.66
N ILE A 183 -0.19 -8.28 6.67
CA ILE A 183 0.02 -8.53 5.25
C ILE A 183 0.97 -7.45 4.76
N ILE A 184 1.94 -7.82 3.93
CA ILE A 184 2.86 -6.88 3.31
C ILE A 184 2.66 -6.91 1.80
N GLY A 185 2.90 -5.81 1.12
CA GLY A 185 2.73 -5.74 -0.32
C GLY A 185 3.67 -4.76 -0.97
N CYS A 186 3.73 -4.86 -2.29
CA CYS A 186 4.47 -3.94 -3.11
C CYS A 186 3.72 -3.68 -4.42
N ASP A 187 3.55 -2.41 -4.77
CA ASP A 187 2.91 -1.99 -6.00
C ASP A 187 3.93 -1.62 -7.06
N ILE A 188 3.79 -2.27 -8.21
CA ILE A 188 4.79 -2.21 -9.26
C ILE A 188 4.12 -2.04 -10.61
N TYR A 189 4.85 -1.38 -11.52
CA TYR A 189 4.62 -1.45 -12.96
C TYR A 189 5.65 -2.44 -13.54
N PRO A 190 5.29 -3.71 -13.79
CA PRO A 190 6.25 -4.77 -14.12
C PRO A 190 6.89 -4.62 -15.51
N VAL A 191 6.20 -3.93 -16.42
CA VAL A 191 6.66 -3.69 -17.79
C VAL A 191 6.68 -2.18 -18.01
N ARG A 192 7.88 -1.63 -18.16
CA ARG A 192 8.09 -0.22 -18.52
C ARG A 192 9.04 -0.14 -19.71
N LEU A 193 8.49 0.12 -20.89
CA LEU A 193 9.28 0.61 -22.01
C LEU A 193 9.47 2.12 -21.86
N GLY A 194 10.68 2.64 -22.07
CA GLY A 194 10.96 4.08 -22.20
C GLY A 194 10.91 4.96 -20.93
N HIS A 195 10.31 4.53 -19.82
CA HIS A 195 10.16 5.36 -18.60
C HIS A 195 10.96 4.84 -17.39
N ASN A 196 11.91 5.64 -16.93
CA ASN A 196 12.77 5.36 -15.77
C ASN A 196 12.22 5.98 -14.47
N GLY A 197 12.63 5.42 -13.33
CA GLY A 197 12.45 6.07 -12.03
C GLY A 197 11.16 5.78 -11.28
N HIS A 198 10.54 4.59 -11.44
CA HIS A 198 9.49 4.08 -10.52
C HIS A 198 9.99 2.93 -9.62
N SER A 199 10.81 2.04 -10.19
CA SER A 199 11.42 0.86 -9.53
C SER A 199 12.93 1.09 -9.32
N ASP A 200 13.46 0.72 -8.14
CA ASP A 200 14.89 0.79 -7.83
C ASP A 200 15.69 -0.44 -8.29
N LEU A 201 15.02 -1.53 -8.67
CA LEU A 201 15.66 -2.68 -9.28
C LEU A 201 16.19 -2.35 -10.68
N ILE A 202 17.35 -2.92 -11.00
CA ILE A 202 17.90 -2.88 -12.37
C ILE A 202 17.04 -3.70 -13.33
N ASP A 203 16.47 -4.83 -12.86
CA ASP A 203 15.57 -5.66 -13.66
C ASP A 203 14.27 -4.91 -14.00
N LYS A 204 14.04 -4.74 -15.31
CA LYS A 204 12.86 -4.07 -15.88
C LYS A 204 11.94 -5.04 -16.63
N ASN A 205 12.15 -6.35 -16.47
CA ASN A 205 11.31 -7.39 -17.06
C ASN A 205 10.27 -7.88 -16.06
N LEU A 206 9.35 -8.74 -16.54
CA LEU A 206 8.34 -9.40 -15.69
C LEU A 206 8.94 -10.18 -14.50
N SER A 207 10.20 -10.58 -14.56
CA SER A 207 10.92 -11.21 -13.44
C SER A 207 11.04 -10.31 -12.21
N CYS A 208 10.89 -8.99 -12.36
CA CYS A 208 10.92 -8.07 -11.22
C CYS A 208 9.78 -8.33 -10.23
N VAL A 209 8.66 -8.93 -10.67
CA VAL A 209 7.56 -9.35 -9.78
C VAL A 209 8.07 -10.34 -8.73
N GLY A 210 8.84 -11.34 -9.16
CA GLY A 210 9.46 -12.32 -8.27
C GLY A 210 10.50 -11.67 -7.36
N ALA A 211 11.37 -10.82 -7.91
CA ALA A 211 12.41 -10.14 -7.13
C ALA A 211 11.85 -9.22 -6.02
N TYR A 212 10.75 -8.50 -6.29
CA TYR A 212 10.07 -7.72 -5.25
C TYR A 212 9.31 -8.61 -4.27
N THR A 213 8.73 -9.72 -4.73
CA THR A 213 8.10 -10.70 -3.83
C THR A 213 9.12 -11.23 -2.82
N ASP A 214 10.31 -11.62 -3.29
CA ASP A 214 11.41 -12.08 -2.43
C ASP A 214 11.90 -10.99 -1.48
N ARG A 215 12.00 -9.74 -1.94
CA ARG A 215 12.37 -8.60 -1.10
C ARG A 215 11.36 -8.38 0.03
N MET A 216 10.06 -8.41 -0.27
CA MET A 216 9.01 -8.30 0.73
C MET A 216 9.05 -9.50 1.69
N GLN A 217 9.22 -10.71 1.18
CA GLN A 217 9.31 -11.89 2.04
C GLN A 217 10.54 -11.83 2.98
N ALA A 218 11.66 -11.30 2.51
CA ALA A 218 12.85 -11.06 3.32
C ALA A 218 12.63 -9.98 4.39
N SER A 219 11.82 -8.95 4.11
CA SER A 219 11.53 -7.90 5.09
C SER A 219 10.53 -8.34 6.17
N GLY A 220 9.60 -9.24 5.83
CA GLY A 220 8.62 -9.82 6.73
C GLY A 220 8.46 -11.34 6.55
N PRO A 221 9.37 -12.15 7.12
CA PRO A 221 9.28 -13.62 7.01
C PRO A 221 7.94 -14.16 7.51
N ASN A 222 7.40 -15.15 6.80
CA ASN A 222 6.12 -15.82 7.09
C ASN A 222 4.86 -14.94 6.97
N LYS A 223 4.98 -13.69 6.54
CA LYS A 223 3.81 -12.85 6.22
C LYS A 223 3.39 -13.12 4.77
N PRO A 224 2.07 -13.12 4.48
CA PRO A 224 1.61 -13.12 3.10
C PRO A 224 2.07 -11.85 2.38
N VAL A 225 2.47 -12.02 1.12
CA VAL A 225 2.86 -10.94 0.22
C VAL A 225 1.76 -10.70 -0.81
N TRP A 226 1.19 -9.51 -0.84
CA TRP A 226 0.23 -9.07 -1.85
C TRP A 226 0.93 -8.15 -2.84
N MET A 227 1.20 -8.65 -4.04
CA MET A 227 1.76 -7.84 -5.12
C MET A 227 0.64 -7.11 -5.84
N VAL A 228 0.79 -5.80 -6.01
CA VAL A 228 -0.14 -4.97 -6.77
C VAL A 228 0.48 -4.73 -8.14
N LEU A 229 -0.10 -5.35 -9.16
CA LEU A 229 0.41 -5.28 -10.53
C LEU A 229 -0.36 -4.22 -11.30
N GLN A 230 0.31 -3.12 -11.60
CA GLN A 230 -0.29 -2.00 -12.32
C GLN A 230 0.06 -2.08 -13.81
N ALA A 231 -0.91 -1.72 -14.64
CA ALA A 231 -0.74 -1.53 -16.07
C ALA A 231 -1.18 -0.11 -16.42
N PHE A 232 -0.29 0.65 -17.06
CA PHE A 232 -0.57 2.02 -17.48
C PHE A 232 0.25 2.33 -18.72
N SER A 233 -0.38 2.98 -19.71
CA SER A 233 0.30 3.43 -20.92
C SER A 233 0.89 4.81 -20.71
N TRP A 234 2.12 4.87 -20.19
CA TRP A 234 2.83 6.13 -19.94
C TRP A 234 3.00 6.99 -21.20
N ASP A 235 3.15 6.35 -22.37
CA ASP A 235 3.25 7.04 -23.66
C ASP A 235 2.01 7.89 -24.00
N GLN A 236 0.84 7.57 -23.43
CA GLN A 236 -0.38 8.39 -23.60
C GLN A 236 -0.34 9.70 -22.80
N LEU A 237 0.60 9.85 -21.86
CA LEU A 237 0.86 11.13 -21.18
C LEU A 237 1.80 12.03 -21.98
N THR A 238 2.46 11.50 -23.02
CA THR A 238 3.29 12.30 -23.90
C THR A 238 2.42 13.02 -24.91
N THR A 239 2.60 14.33 -25.05
CA THR A 239 1.92 15.13 -26.07
C THR A 239 2.54 14.97 -27.45
N LYS A 240 3.71 14.31 -27.53
CA LYS A 240 4.42 14.06 -28.78
C LYS A 240 3.82 12.87 -29.49
N LYS A 241 3.60 13.02 -30.80
CA LYS A 241 3.09 11.91 -31.61
C LYS A 241 4.18 10.83 -31.73
N PRO A 242 3.81 9.56 -31.98
CA PRO A 242 4.77 8.45 -32.15
C PRO A 242 5.84 8.73 -33.21
N GLU A 243 5.50 9.52 -34.22
CA GLU A 243 6.36 9.99 -35.32
C GLU A 243 7.36 11.11 -34.92
N GLU A 244 7.24 11.65 -33.71
CA GLU A 244 8.12 12.67 -33.11
C GLU A 244 9.00 12.09 -31.99
N MET A 245 8.88 10.79 -31.72
CA MET A 245 9.76 10.05 -30.82
C MET A 245 10.96 9.56 -31.62
N ASP A 246 12.18 9.86 -31.15
CA ASP A 246 13.40 9.36 -31.79
C ASP A 246 13.34 7.83 -31.87
N PRO A 247 13.68 7.22 -33.03
CA PRO A 247 13.73 5.77 -33.14
C PRO A 247 14.80 5.25 -32.18
N GLN A 248 14.38 4.41 -31.22
CA GLN A 248 15.26 3.67 -30.33
C GLN A 248 15.93 2.50 -31.05
#